data_AF-K9UFS5-F1
#
_entry.id   AF-K9UFS5-F1
#
_cell.length_a   1.000
_cell.length_b   1.000
_cell.length_c   1.000
_cell.angle_alpha   90.00
_cell.angle_beta   90.00
_cell.angle_gamma   90.00
#
_symmetry.space_group_name_H-M   'P 1'
#
loop_
_entity.id
_entity.type
_entity.pdbx_description
1 polymer ?
#
loop_
_entity_poly.entity_id
_entity_poly.type
_entity_poly.pdbx_seq_one_letter_code
_entity_poly.pdbx_strand_id
1 'polypeptide(L)' 'MTLDKHQIDGLPEFCTRTLPAAEFENRMFAAGYSQVGSAPAQAGRSKIWWGHPDYQRVESIYSFDRQTVITAYHVE' A
#
# COMPACT_ATOMS: atom_id res chain seq x y z
N MET A 1 5.71 7.88 -8.20
CA MET A 1 4.27 7.58 -8.27
C MET A 1 3.69 7.80 -6.88
N THR A 2 2.46 8.28 -6.79
CA THR A 2 1.78 8.71 -5.55
C THR A 2 0.46 7.94 -5.40
N LEU A 3 -0.07 7.84 -4.19
CA LEU A 3 -1.30 7.08 -3.91
C LEU A 3 -2.51 7.53 -4.75
N ASP A 4 -2.63 8.83 -5.05
CA ASP A 4 -3.71 9.38 -5.89
C ASP A 4 -3.69 8.94 -7.37
N LYS A 5 -2.71 8.14 -7.78
CA LYS A 5 -2.58 7.66 -9.15
C LYS A 5 -3.05 6.23 -9.35
N HIS A 6 -3.41 5.53 -8.28
CA HIS A 6 -3.72 4.11 -8.34
C HIS A 6 -5.00 3.84 -7.55
N GLN A 7 -5.95 3.20 -8.22
CA GLN A 7 -7.11 2.60 -7.56
C GLN A 7 -6.72 1.22 -7.06
N ILE A 8 -7.11 0.90 -5.83
CA ILE A 8 -6.96 -0.44 -5.25
C ILE A 8 -8.35 -1.04 -5.13
N ASP A 9 -8.54 -2.26 -5.63
CA ASP A 9 -9.80 -2.99 -5.52
C ASP A 9 -10.22 -3.13 -4.04
N GLY A 10 -11.53 -3.03 -3.78
CA GLY A 10 -12.09 -3.08 -2.42
C GLY A 10 -11.87 -1.83 -1.57
N LEU A 11 -11.18 -0.80 -2.09
CA LEU A 11 -10.91 0.45 -1.39
C LEU A 11 -11.51 1.67 -2.12
N PRO A 12 -11.97 2.69 -1.39
CA PRO A 12 -12.29 3.97 -2.00
C PRO A 12 -11.02 4.64 -2.54
N GLU A 13 -11.18 5.47 -3.57
CA GLU A 13 -10.07 6.21 -4.19
C GLU A 13 -9.29 7.04 -3.17
N PHE A 14 -7.96 7.03 -3.27
CA PHE A 14 -7.10 7.86 -2.46
C PHE A 14 -7.05 9.29 -3.04
N CYS A 15 -7.67 10.25 -2.36
CA CYS A 15 -7.59 11.65 -2.77
C CYS A 15 -6.26 12.34 -2.38
N THR A 16 -5.36 11.65 -1.69
CA THR A 16 -4.09 12.20 -1.20
C THR A 16 -2.90 11.54 -1.89
N ARG A 17 -1.83 12.33 -2.07
CA ARG A 17 -0.57 11.84 -2.65
C ARG A 17 0.13 10.81 -1.77
N THR A 18 0.01 10.99 -0.45
CA THR A 18 0.60 10.15 0.58
C THR A 18 -0.41 9.99 1.72
N LEU A 19 -0.25 8.94 2.52
CA LEU A 19 -1.12 8.67 3.66
C LEU A 19 -0.28 8.18 4.84
N PRO A 20 -0.62 8.49 6.10
CA PRO A 20 -0.01 7.83 7.25
C PRO A 20 -0.13 6.30 7.12
N ALA A 21 0.96 5.59 7.45
CA ALA A 21 1.04 4.14 7.39
C ALA A 21 -0.09 3.47 8.15
N ALA A 22 -0.31 3.86 9.41
CA ALA A 22 -1.37 3.32 10.24
C ALA A 22 -2.76 3.48 9.59
N GLU A 23 -3.02 4.62 8.95
CA GLU A 23 -4.30 4.85 8.27
C GLU A 23 -4.44 3.98 7.02
N PHE A 24 -3.35 3.83 6.24
CA PHE A 24 -3.35 3.01 5.03
C PHE A 24 -3.58 1.54 5.38
N GLU A 25 -2.83 1.04 6.36
CA GLU A 25 -2.91 -0.35 6.83
C GLU A 25 -4.29 -0.66 7.38
N ASN A 26 -4.86 0.23 8.20
CA ASN A 26 -6.24 0.07 8.68
C ASN A 26 -7.25 -0.05 7.54
N ARG A 27 -7.10 0.76 6.48
CA ARG A 27 -7.95 0.66 5.29
C ARG A 27 -7.75 -0.67 4.56
N MET A 28 -6.50 -1.10 4.34
CA MET A 28 -6.18 -2.38 3.70
C MET A 28 -6.80 -3.55 4.49
N PHE A 29 -6.62 -3.59 5.81
CA PHE A 29 -7.22 -4.63 6.66
C PHE A 29 -8.75 -4.59 6.64
N ALA A 30 -9.36 -3.40 6.68
CA ALA A 30 -10.80 -3.25 6.58
C ALA A 30 -11.37 -3.73 5.22
N ALA A 31 -10.57 -3.61 4.16
CA ALA A 31 -10.89 -4.11 2.83
C ALA A 31 -10.57 -5.60 2.64
N GLY A 32 -10.13 -6.31 3.69
CA GLY A 32 -9.85 -7.75 3.65
C GLY A 32 -8.45 -8.13 3.16
N TYR A 33 -7.58 -7.16 2.91
CA TYR A 33 -6.20 -7.44 2.56
C TYR A 33 -5.39 -7.86 3.78
N SER A 34 -4.40 -8.70 3.55
CA SER A 34 -3.45 -9.17 4.55
C SER A 34 -2.02 -8.93 4.10
N GLN A 35 -1.12 -8.60 5.01
CA GLN A 35 0.29 -8.45 4.67
C GLN A 35 0.89 -9.82 4.35
N VAL A 36 1.45 -9.98 3.15
CA VAL A 36 2.09 -11.24 2.69
C VAL A 36 3.61 -11.18 2.70
N GLY A 37 4.20 -9.99 2.85
CA GLY A 37 5.64 -9.84 2.97
C GLY A 37 6.12 -8.40 3.00
N SER A 38 7.41 -8.22 3.24
CA SER A 38 8.07 -6.92 3.09
C SER A 38 9.51 -7.08 2.62
N ALA A 39 10.03 -6.05 1.96
CA ALA A 39 11.42 -6.00 1.52
C ALA A 39 11.93 -4.55 1.51
N PRO A 40 13.25 -4.33 1.54
CA PRO A 40 13.81 -3.02 1.27
C PRO A 40 13.53 -2.60 -0.19
N ALA A 41 13.35 -1.30 -0.38
CA ALA A 41 13.21 -0.64 -1.68
C ALA A 41 14.33 0.40 -1.86
N GLN A 42 14.40 1.01 -3.05
CA GLN A 42 15.42 2.02 -3.34
C GLN A 42 15.35 3.23 -2.38
N ALA A 43 16.50 3.87 -2.18
CA ALA A 43 16.64 5.05 -1.31
C ALA A 43 16.18 4.83 0.15
N GLY A 44 16.40 3.63 0.69
CA GLY A 44 16.10 3.30 2.09
C GLY A 44 14.60 3.15 2.38
N ARG A 45 13.76 3.12 1.36
CA ARG A 45 12.32 2.89 1.50
C ARG A 45 12.05 1.42 1.83
N SER A 46 10.85 1.14 2.29
CA SER A 46 10.36 -0.24 2.46
C SER A 46 9.22 -0.49 1.49
N LYS A 47 9.19 -1.68 0.89
CA LYS A 47 8.03 -2.18 0.16
C LYS A 47 7.30 -3.22 1.00
N ILE A 48 5.98 -3.20 0.96
CA ILE A 48 5.10 -4.18 1.61
C ILE A 48 4.14 -4.72 0.56
N TRP A 49 4.00 -6.04 0.54
CA TRP A 49 3.04 -6.72 -0.31
C TRP A 49 1.81 -7.11 0.49
N TRP A 50 0.65 -6.92 -0.12
CA TRP A 50 -0.66 -7.22 0.43
C TRP A 50 -1.39 -8.22 -0.45
N GLY A 51 -1.88 -9.30 0.13
CA GLY A 51 -2.68 -10.31 -0.55
C GLY A 51 -4.15 -10.21 -0.17
N HIS A 52 -5.01 -10.50 -1.13
CA HIS A 52 -6.45 -10.66 -0.94
C HIS A 52 -6.89 -11.98 -1.61
N PRO A 53 -7.90 -12.69 -1.07
CA PRO A 53 -8.40 -13.93 -1.69
C PRO A 53 -9.00 -13.71 -3.08
N ASP A 54 -9.71 -12.59 -3.29
CA ASP A 54 -10.45 -12.31 -4.53
C ASP A 54 -9.79 -11.26 -5.45
N TYR A 55 -8.78 -10.52 -4.97
CA TYR A 55 -8.19 -9.40 -5.70
C TYR A 55 -6.70 -9.61 -5.94
N GLN A 56 -6.18 -8.90 -6.94
CA GLN A 56 -4.75 -8.89 -7.23
C GLN A 56 -3.95 -8.39 -6.03
N ARG A 57 -2.73 -8.92 -5.90
CA ARG A 57 -1.78 -8.49 -4.87
C ARG A 57 -1.48 -7.01 -5.05
N VAL A 58 -1.24 -6.31 -3.95
CA VAL A 58 -0.88 -4.89 -3.96
C VAL A 58 0.54 -4.76 -3.43
N GLU A 59 1.40 -4.04 -4.15
CA GLU A 59 2.67 -3.57 -3.63
C GLU A 59 2.50 -2.13 -3.16
N SER A 60 2.99 -1.83 -1.97
CA SER A 60 2.97 -0.50 -1.36
C SER A 60 4.37 -0.09 -0.95
N ILE A 61 4.72 1.18 -1.16
CA ILE A 61 6.03 1.74 -0.86
C ILE A 61 5.90 2.76 0.27
N TYR A 62 6.69 2.56 1.31
CA TYR A 62 6.73 3.36 2.52
C TYR A 62 7.97 4.25 2.55
N SER A 63 7.88 5.35 3.30
CA SER A 63 9.01 6.17 3.70
C SER A 63 10.05 5.37 4.50
N PHE A 64 11.24 5.94 4.66
CA PHE A 64 12.35 5.32 5.40
C PHE A 64 11.98 4.96 6.84
N ASP A 65 11.24 5.83 7.50
CA ASP A 65 10.72 5.65 8.86
C ASP A 65 9.47 4.77 8.95
N ARG A 66 8.98 4.26 7.81
CA ARG A 66 7.73 3.50 7.66
C ARG A 66 6.48 4.19 8.20
N GLN A 67 6.50 5.51 8.43
CA GLN A 67 5.34 6.23 8.95
C GLN A 67 4.40 6.72 7.86
N THR A 68 4.85 6.76 6.61
CA THR A 68 4.08 7.29 5.48
C THR A 68 4.10 6.32 4.31
N VAL A 69 2.93 6.03 3.74
CA VAL A 69 2.80 5.33 2.46
C VAL A 69 2.85 6.36 1.34
N ILE A 70 3.78 6.13 0.42
CA ILE A 70 4.07 7.01 -0.71
C ILE A 70 3.24 6.61 -1.93
N THR A 71 3.14 5.31 -2.20
CA THR A 71 2.38 4.78 -3.33
C THR A 71 1.95 3.37 -3.03
N ALA A 72 0.87 2.92 -3.66
CA ALA A 72 0.45 1.54 -3.66
C ALA A 72 -0.19 1.23 -5.02
N TYR A 73 0.00 0.03 -5.55
CA TYR A 73 -0.52 -0.40 -6.85
C TYR A 73 -0.65 -1.91 -6.92
N HIS A 74 -1.53 -2.40 -7.78
CA HIS A 74 -1.65 -3.82 -8.07
C HIS A 74 -0.41 -4.36 -8.78
N VAL A 75 0.01 -5.55 -8.38
CA VAL A 75 1.09 -6.32 -8.99
C VAL A 75 0.57 -7.71 -9.36
N GLU A 76 0.89 -8.16 -10.57
CA GLU A 76 0.53 -9.46 -11.14
C GLU A 76 1.15 -10.63 -10.36
#